data_AF-A0A6I9YE12-F1
#
_entry.id   AF-A0A6I9YE12-F1
#
_cell.length_a   1.000
_cell.length_b   1.000
_cell.length_c   1.000
_cell.angle_alpha   90.00
_cell.angle_beta   90.00
_cell.angle_gamma   90.00
#
_symmetry.space_group_name_H-M   'P 1'
#
loop_
_entity.id
_entity.type
_entity.pdbx_description
1 polymer ?
#
loop_
_entity_poly.entity_id
_entity_poly.type
_entity_poly.pdbx_seq_one_letter_code
_entity_poly.pdbx_strand_id
1 'polypeptide(L)'
;LKAGSIFHSQPQFKRARTVCRAARDDCDFPELCTGRSAECPTDRFQRNGQPCQNNLGYCYNGKCPTMTNQCIDVVGPDTTVSPDKCFESNMDAKDYRSCRMENGIHIPCEPQDIKCGRLYCSTVNTTFCVARYFADRPDDGMVEPGTKCGDRKVCSNGHCIDM
;
A
#
# COMPACT_ATOMS: atom_id res chain seq x y z
N LEU A 1 16.85 8.83 -6.75
CA LEU A 1 16.14 10.10 -6.50
C LEU A 1 16.95 11.23 -7.15
N LYS A 2 16.50 11.78 -8.29
CA LYS A 2 17.16 12.96 -8.86
C LYS A 2 16.73 14.17 -8.02
N ALA A 3 17.66 14.76 -7.27
CA ALA A 3 17.44 16.04 -6.61
C ALA A 3 17.15 17.09 -7.69
N GLY A 4 15.97 17.70 -7.66
CA GLY A 4 15.62 18.80 -8.55
C GLY A 4 16.49 20.03 -8.21
N SER A 5 17.18 20.58 -9.20
CA SER A 5 18.03 21.77 -9.05
C SER A 5 17.19 23.00 -8.69
N ILE A 6 17.43 23.62 -7.52
CA ILE A 6 16.68 24.80 -7.03
C ILE A 6 17.41 26.14 -7.20
N PHE A 7 18.33 26.23 -8.14
CA PHE A 7 18.88 27.51 -8.58
C PHE A 7 17.88 28.25 -9.50
N HIS A 8 17.82 29.58 -9.36
CA HIS A 8 17.35 30.43 -10.45
C HIS A 8 18.52 30.70 -11.40
N SER A 9 18.31 31.41 -12.51
CA SER A 9 19.32 31.70 -13.55
C SER A 9 20.57 32.50 -13.09
N GLN A 10 20.80 32.66 -11.78
CA GLN A 10 21.90 33.35 -11.11
C GLN A 10 22.18 32.70 -9.73
N PRO A 11 23.31 32.94 -9.03
CA PRO A 11 23.71 32.21 -7.81
C PRO A 11 22.91 32.66 -6.58
N GLN A 12 21.58 32.60 -6.68
CA GLN A 12 20.62 32.93 -5.65
C GLN A 12 19.70 31.73 -5.43
N PHE A 13 19.52 31.35 -4.16
CA PHE A 13 18.58 30.30 -3.79
C PHE A 13 17.15 30.73 -4.17
N LYS A 14 16.32 29.77 -4.61
CA LYS A 14 14.87 30.00 -4.73
C LYS A 14 14.33 30.56 -3.40
N ARG A 15 13.37 31.49 -3.50
CA ARG A 15 12.73 32.11 -2.33
C ARG A 15 12.21 31.04 -1.35
N ALA A 16 12.27 31.35 -0.06
CA ALA A 16 11.67 30.51 0.96
C ALA A 16 10.18 30.29 0.65
N ARG A 17 9.66 29.10 0.97
CA ARG A 17 8.28 28.67 0.68
C ARG A 17 7.95 28.42 -0.79
N THR A 18 8.91 28.55 -1.72
CA THR A 18 8.72 28.09 -3.10
C THR A 18 8.66 26.56 -3.14
N VAL A 19 7.66 25.98 -3.80
CA VAL A 19 7.56 24.53 -3.99
C VAL A 19 8.76 24.03 -4.81
N CYS A 20 9.53 23.09 -4.27
CA CYS A 20 10.62 22.42 -4.96
C CYS A 20 10.30 20.97 -5.32
N ARG A 21 9.36 20.34 -4.61
CA ARG A 21 8.74 19.09 -5.01
C ARG A 21 7.24 19.16 -4.75
N ALA A 22 6.44 18.87 -5.77
CA ALA A 22 5.00 18.73 -5.59
C ALA A 22 4.69 17.41 -4.86
N ALA A 23 3.60 17.39 -4.09
CA ALA A 23 3.03 16.14 -3.57
C ALA A 23 2.62 15.24 -4.73
N ARG A 24 2.89 13.94 -4.62
CA ARG A 24 2.51 12.94 -5.64
C ARG A 24 1.05 12.51 -5.51
N ASP A 25 0.57 12.39 -4.29
CA ASP A 25 -0.76 11.91 -3.93
C ASP A 25 -1.17 12.40 -2.54
N ASP A 26 -2.34 11.96 -2.07
CA ASP A 26 -2.91 12.34 -0.77
C ASP A 26 -2.02 11.98 0.42
N CYS A 27 -1.07 11.04 0.27
CA CYS A 27 -0.19 10.54 1.32
C CYS A 27 1.19 11.22 1.34
N ASP A 28 1.34 12.30 0.58
CA ASP A 28 2.61 12.98 0.33
C ASP A 28 2.51 14.48 0.61
N PHE A 29 3.54 15.07 1.25
CA PHE A 29 3.60 16.53 1.42
C PHE A 29 4.33 17.18 0.24
N PRO A 30 4.01 18.43 -0.13
CA PRO A 30 4.92 19.19 -0.98
C PRO A 30 6.12 19.69 -0.16
N GLU A 31 7.34 19.57 -0.66
CA GLU A 31 8.48 20.25 -0.05
C GLU A 31 8.66 21.66 -0.58
N LEU A 32 9.03 22.52 0.36
CA LEU A 32 9.21 23.94 0.15
C LEU A 32 10.67 24.32 0.37
N CYS A 33 11.23 25.11 -0.53
CA CYS A 33 12.54 25.70 -0.39
C CYS A 33 12.67 26.45 0.93
N THR A 34 13.83 26.31 1.58
CA THR A 34 14.16 27.07 2.80
C THR A 34 14.62 28.51 2.49
N GLY A 35 15.03 28.77 1.25
CA GLY A 35 15.69 30.02 0.85
C GLY A 35 17.13 30.15 1.34
N ARG A 36 17.68 29.11 1.98
CA ARG A 36 19.03 29.08 2.55
C ARG A 36 19.91 27.94 2.01
N SER A 37 19.34 27.06 1.18
CA SER A 37 20.03 25.92 0.60
C SER A 37 19.68 25.78 -0.89
N ALA A 38 20.60 25.17 -1.65
CA ALA A 38 20.41 24.73 -3.02
C ALA A 38 19.83 23.32 -3.14
N GLU A 39 19.48 22.69 -2.01
CA GLU A 39 18.78 21.42 -1.96
C GLU A 39 17.34 21.59 -1.46
N CYS A 40 16.41 20.88 -2.10
CA CYS A 40 15.06 20.72 -1.56
C CYS A 40 15.14 19.92 -0.26
N PRO A 41 14.33 20.22 0.78
CA PRO A 41 14.28 19.42 1.98
C PRO A 41 14.02 17.94 1.70
N THR A 42 14.33 17.09 2.67
CA THR A 42 14.02 15.66 2.62
C THR A 42 12.52 15.45 2.36
N ASP A 43 12.23 14.45 1.55
CA ASP A 43 10.87 13.99 1.21
C ASP A 43 10.09 13.63 2.49
N ARG A 44 8.92 14.24 2.68
CA ARG A 44 8.04 14.06 3.84
C ARG A 44 6.70 13.51 3.42
N PHE A 45 6.27 12.47 4.11
CA PHE A 45 4.97 11.84 3.88
C PHE A 45 3.96 12.24 4.95
N GLN A 46 2.68 12.09 4.60
CA GLN A 46 1.63 12.11 5.59
C GLN A 46 1.87 11.06 6.66
N ARG A 47 1.31 11.30 7.85
CA ARG A 47 1.37 10.32 8.93
C ARG A 47 0.70 9.01 8.52
N ASN A 48 1.22 7.90 9.03
CA ASN A 48 0.53 6.62 8.89
C ASN A 48 -0.88 6.72 9.50
N GLY A 49 -1.86 6.09 8.86
CA GLY A 49 -3.27 6.12 9.29
C GLY A 49 -4.09 7.31 8.80
N GLN A 50 -3.49 8.29 8.11
CA GLN A 50 -4.25 9.36 7.46
C GLN A 50 -5.16 8.77 6.36
N PRO A 51 -6.48 9.02 6.34
CA PRO A 51 -7.33 8.51 5.27
C PRO A 51 -6.93 9.05 3.90
N CYS A 52 -6.95 8.20 2.88
CA CYS A 52 -6.55 8.53 1.51
C CYS A 52 -7.49 7.92 0.47
N GLN A 53 -7.45 8.42 -0.77
CA GLN A 53 -8.30 7.96 -1.87
C GLN A 53 -9.80 7.93 -1.48
N ASN A 54 -10.32 9.04 -0.95
CA ASN A 54 -11.72 9.14 -0.49
C ASN A 54 -12.12 8.09 0.57
N ASN A 55 -11.26 7.84 1.56
CA ASN A 55 -11.42 6.84 2.64
C ASN A 55 -11.39 5.37 2.19
N LEU A 56 -10.93 5.09 0.96
CA LEU A 56 -10.71 3.72 0.49
C LEU A 56 -9.50 3.06 1.15
N GLY A 57 -8.54 3.85 1.64
CA GLY A 57 -7.36 3.35 2.33
C GLY A 57 -6.86 4.29 3.43
N TYR A 58 -5.71 3.93 3.98
CA TYR A 58 -4.98 4.73 4.95
C TYR A 58 -3.52 4.86 4.50
N CYS A 59 -2.93 6.04 4.70
CA CYS A 59 -1.56 6.28 4.34
C CYS A 59 -0.64 5.37 5.14
N TYR A 60 0.34 4.78 4.46
CA TYR A 60 1.36 3.93 5.05
C TYR A 60 2.68 4.16 4.31
N ASN A 61 3.67 4.72 5.02
CA ASN A 61 5.00 5.03 4.49
C ASN A 61 4.97 5.79 3.15
N GLY A 62 4.08 6.80 3.06
CA GLY A 62 3.96 7.65 1.87
C GLY A 62 3.19 7.05 0.69
N LYS A 63 2.50 5.92 0.89
CA LYS A 63 1.61 5.30 -0.09
C LYS A 63 0.19 5.16 0.48
N CYS A 64 -0.79 4.97 -0.41
CA CYS A 64 -2.15 4.57 -0.06
C CYS A 64 -2.42 3.12 -0.50
N PRO A 65 -1.99 2.09 0.25
CA PRO A 65 -2.23 0.70 -0.11
C PRO A 65 -3.73 0.38 -0.04
N THR A 66 -4.30 -0.04 -1.18
CA THR A 66 -5.67 -0.54 -1.26
C THR A 66 -5.66 -1.90 -1.94
N MET A 67 -6.55 -2.80 -1.52
CA MET A 67 -6.68 -4.12 -2.13
C MET A 67 -7.02 -4.04 -3.63
N THR A 68 -7.79 -3.02 -4.05
CA THR A 68 -8.10 -2.81 -5.46
C THR A 68 -6.86 -2.51 -6.28
N ASN A 69 -6.00 -1.59 -5.82
CA ASN A 69 -4.75 -1.27 -6.53
C ASN A 69 -3.82 -2.49 -6.56
N GLN A 70 -3.73 -3.24 -5.46
CA GLN A 70 -2.95 -4.48 -5.43
C GLN A 70 -3.50 -5.55 -6.37
N CYS A 71 -4.83 -5.66 -6.52
CA CYS A 71 -5.42 -6.56 -7.52
C CYS A 71 -5.03 -6.17 -8.95
N ILE A 72 -5.05 -4.86 -9.25
CA ILE A 72 -4.64 -4.35 -10.55
C ILE A 72 -3.17 -4.66 -10.81
N ASP A 73 -2.31 -4.48 -9.81
CA ASP A 73 -0.86 -4.71 -9.92
C ASP A 73 -0.51 -6.21 -10.07
N VAL A 74 -1.21 -7.09 -9.34
CA VAL A 74 -0.89 -8.52 -9.28
C VAL A 74 -1.58 -9.33 -10.39
N VAL A 75 -2.81 -8.98 -10.74
CA VAL A 75 -3.65 -9.76 -11.69
C VAL A 75 -3.77 -9.05 -13.03
N GLY A 76 -3.88 -7.73 -13.05
CA GLY A 76 -3.97 -6.92 -14.25
C GLY A 76 -5.13 -5.91 -14.23
N PRO A 77 -5.25 -5.09 -15.29
CA PRO A 77 -6.35 -4.13 -15.42
C PRO A 77 -7.71 -4.84 -15.43
N ASP A 78 -8.77 -4.08 -15.09
CA ASP A 78 -10.16 -4.57 -15.01
C ASP A 78 -10.43 -5.62 -13.91
N THR A 79 -9.64 -5.56 -12.84
CA THR A 79 -9.82 -6.38 -11.65
C THR A 79 -10.26 -5.53 -10.46
N THR A 80 -10.97 -6.19 -9.54
CA THR A 80 -11.38 -5.61 -8.25
C THR A 80 -11.20 -6.64 -7.14
N VAL A 81 -11.43 -6.23 -5.90
CA VAL A 81 -11.35 -7.10 -4.73
C VAL A 81 -12.47 -8.15 -4.78
N SER A 82 -12.13 -9.41 -4.51
CA SER A 82 -13.13 -10.47 -4.39
C SER A 82 -14.03 -10.31 -3.15
N PRO A 83 -15.21 -10.96 -3.15
CA PRO A 83 -16.05 -11.06 -1.95
C PRO A 83 -15.33 -11.74 -0.77
N ASP A 84 -15.78 -11.46 0.45
CA ASP A 84 -15.20 -11.98 1.71
C ASP A 84 -15.10 -13.49 1.74
N LYS A 85 -16.07 -14.19 1.13
CA LYS A 85 -16.06 -15.66 1.00
C LYS A 85 -14.79 -16.21 0.35
N CYS A 86 -14.13 -15.45 -0.54
CA CYS A 86 -12.86 -15.88 -1.12
C CYS A 86 -11.74 -15.86 -0.07
N PHE A 87 -11.72 -14.84 0.78
CA PHE A 87 -10.73 -14.65 1.83
C PHE A 87 -10.88 -15.66 2.98
N GLU A 88 -12.07 -16.24 3.19
CA GLU A 88 -12.27 -17.33 4.16
C GLU A 88 -11.31 -18.51 3.92
N SER A 89 -10.90 -18.72 2.66
CA SER A 89 -9.91 -19.75 2.29
C SER A 89 -8.55 -19.56 2.98
N ASN A 90 -8.23 -18.36 3.48
CA ASN A 90 -7.00 -18.09 4.21
C ASN A 90 -6.94 -18.74 5.61
N MET A 91 -8.07 -19.25 6.11
CA MET A 91 -8.13 -19.99 7.38
C MET A 91 -7.62 -21.44 7.25
N ASP A 92 -7.50 -21.97 6.03
CA ASP A 92 -7.18 -23.39 5.82
C ASP A 92 -5.68 -23.71 5.93
N ALA A 93 -4.80 -22.71 5.80
CA ALA A 93 -3.33 -22.86 5.70
C ALA A 93 -2.86 -23.89 4.64
N LYS A 94 -3.66 -24.11 3.61
CA LYS A 94 -3.33 -25.01 2.49
C LYS A 94 -2.67 -24.22 1.37
N ASP A 95 -1.53 -24.74 0.91
CA ASP A 95 -0.70 -24.10 -0.11
C ASP A 95 -0.42 -22.64 0.26
N TYR A 96 -0.74 -21.69 -0.61
CA TYR A 96 -0.50 -20.26 -0.43
C TYR A 96 -1.61 -19.52 0.35
N ARG A 97 -2.63 -20.22 0.85
CA ARG A 97 -3.83 -19.64 1.46
C ARG A 97 -3.65 -19.51 2.97
N SER A 98 -2.98 -18.43 3.37
CA SER A 98 -2.51 -18.23 4.74
C SER A 98 -2.41 -16.73 5.05
N CYS A 99 -2.24 -16.39 6.32
CA CYS A 99 -2.03 -14.99 6.75
C CYS A 99 -0.56 -14.58 6.66
N ARG A 100 0.33 -15.52 6.90
CA ARG A 100 1.78 -15.31 6.86
C ARG A 100 2.49 -16.64 6.70
N MET A 101 3.76 -16.57 6.35
CA MET A 101 4.66 -17.71 6.31
C MET A 101 5.80 -17.48 7.29
N GLU A 102 6.01 -18.40 8.22
CA GLU A 102 7.11 -18.35 9.18
C GLU A 102 7.97 -19.61 9.01
N ASN A 103 9.25 -19.44 8.67
CA ASN A 103 10.19 -20.55 8.48
C ASN A 103 9.70 -21.64 7.50
N GLY A 104 9.02 -21.22 6.42
CA GLY A 104 8.44 -22.13 5.42
C GLY A 104 7.14 -22.81 5.83
N ILE A 105 6.57 -22.44 6.99
CA ILE A 105 5.29 -22.93 7.47
C ILE A 105 4.23 -21.87 7.23
N HIS A 106 3.16 -22.25 6.53
CA HIS A 106 1.99 -21.41 6.34
C HIS A 106 1.17 -21.35 7.63
N ILE A 107 0.91 -20.13 8.11
CA ILE A 107 0.11 -19.90 9.30
C ILE A 107 -1.30 -19.49 8.89
N PRO A 108 -2.35 -20.21 9.31
CA PRO A 108 -3.73 -19.87 8.98
C PRO A 108 -4.11 -18.51 9.55
N CYS A 109 -5.06 -17.85 8.89
CA CYS A 109 -5.68 -16.66 9.44
C CYS A 109 -6.67 -17.02 10.55
N GLU A 110 -6.77 -16.14 11.54
CA GLU A 110 -7.97 -16.06 12.38
C GLU A 110 -9.12 -15.42 11.59
N PRO A 111 -10.39 -15.61 11.99
CA PRO A 111 -11.55 -15.07 11.28
C PRO A 111 -11.49 -13.54 11.04
N GLN A 112 -10.97 -12.78 12.00
CA GLN A 112 -10.80 -11.33 11.87
C GLN A 112 -9.63 -10.91 10.96
N ASP A 113 -8.71 -11.84 10.67
CA ASP A 113 -7.46 -11.57 9.96
C ASP A 113 -7.49 -12.02 8.50
N ILE A 114 -8.59 -12.67 8.05
CA ILE A 114 -8.70 -13.23 6.69
C ILE A 114 -8.39 -12.23 5.57
N LYS A 115 -8.60 -10.94 5.83
CA LYS A 115 -8.33 -9.80 4.93
C LYS A 115 -6.87 -9.35 4.90
N CYS A 116 -5.99 -9.96 5.70
CA CYS A 116 -4.57 -9.64 5.78
C CYS A 116 -3.66 -10.80 5.34
N GLY A 117 -4.24 -11.86 4.77
CA GLY A 117 -3.52 -12.97 4.16
C GLY A 117 -3.36 -12.84 2.65
N ARG A 118 -3.54 -13.95 1.93
CA ARG A 118 -3.55 -13.96 0.46
C ARG A 118 -4.62 -13.01 -0.07
N LEU A 119 -4.25 -12.19 -1.05
CA LEU A 119 -5.17 -11.33 -1.78
C LEU A 119 -6.00 -12.16 -2.77
N TYR A 120 -7.30 -11.90 -2.78
CA TYR A 120 -8.24 -12.46 -3.76
C TYR A 120 -8.88 -11.35 -4.59
N CYS A 121 -8.84 -11.55 -5.91
CA CYS A 121 -9.31 -10.61 -6.91
C CYS A 121 -10.37 -11.24 -7.81
N SER A 122 -11.27 -10.42 -8.32
CA SER A 122 -12.30 -10.81 -9.28
C SER A 122 -12.18 -9.97 -10.55
N THR A 123 -12.45 -10.59 -11.70
CA THR A 123 -12.52 -9.91 -13.00
C THR A 123 -13.97 -9.53 -13.29
N VAL A 124 -14.20 -8.47 -14.05
CA VAL A 124 -15.55 -8.01 -14.47
C VAL A 124 -16.43 -9.11 -15.09
N ASN A 125 -15.84 -10.18 -15.61
CA ASN A 125 -16.55 -11.25 -16.31
C ASN A 125 -16.74 -12.54 -15.49
N THR A 126 -16.18 -12.65 -14.27
CA THR A 126 -16.30 -13.89 -13.48
C THR A 126 -16.31 -13.64 -11.97
N THR A 127 -17.09 -14.44 -11.24
CA THR A 127 -17.11 -14.48 -9.76
C THR A 127 -16.06 -15.43 -9.18
N PHE A 128 -15.00 -15.76 -9.94
CA PHE A 128 -13.95 -16.63 -9.42
C PHE A 128 -13.04 -15.89 -8.44
N CYS A 129 -12.62 -16.59 -7.39
CA CYS A 129 -11.62 -16.14 -6.43
C CYS A 129 -10.23 -16.28 -7.06
N VAL A 130 -9.75 -15.25 -7.76
CA VAL A 130 -8.42 -15.28 -8.38
C VAL A 130 -7.38 -14.88 -7.36
N ALA A 131 -6.46 -15.79 -7.05
CA ALA A 131 -5.26 -15.52 -6.27
C ALA A 131 -4.02 -15.87 -7.10
N ARG A 132 -2.95 -15.09 -6.97
CA ARG A 132 -1.65 -15.38 -7.57
C ARG A 132 -0.68 -15.82 -6.48
N TYR A 133 0.13 -16.82 -6.81
CA TYR A 133 1.19 -17.34 -5.96
C TYR A 133 2.45 -17.54 -6.79
N PHE A 134 3.58 -17.09 -6.26
CA PHE A 134 4.89 -17.18 -6.87
C PHE A 134 5.80 -17.94 -5.91
N ALA A 135 6.25 -19.14 -6.28
CA ALA A 135 7.01 -20.00 -5.38
C ALA A 135 8.38 -19.41 -4.97
N ASP A 136 8.96 -18.57 -5.82
CA ASP A 136 10.20 -17.83 -5.59
C ASP A 136 10.00 -16.56 -4.74
N ARG A 137 8.78 -16.02 -4.74
CA ARG A 137 8.39 -14.80 -4.02
C ARG A 137 7.03 -14.99 -3.34
N PRO A 138 6.97 -15.79 -2.27
CA PRO A 138 5.71 -16.20 -1.65
C PRO A 138 4.91 -15.02 -1.07
N ASP A 139 5.59 -13.93 -0.74
CA ASP A 139 4.98 -12.69 -0.28
C ASP A 139 4.26 -11.92 -1.41
N ASP A 140 4.65 -12.14 -2.67
CA ASP A 140 3.97 -11.52 -3.81
C ASP A 140 2.54 -12.07 -3.93
N GLY A 141 1.56 -11.17 -3.92
CA GLY A 141 0.14 -11.48 -3.90
C GLY A 141 -0.45 -11.66 -2.51
N MET A 142 0.33 -11.49 -1.44
CA MET A 142 -0.22 -11.25 -0.09
C MET A 142 -0.74 -9.82 0.00
N VAL A 143 -1.71 -9.57 0.88
CA VAL A 143 -2.18 -8.21 1.16
C VAL A 143 -1.04 -7.42 1.81
N GLU A 144 -0.71 -6.25 1.25
CA GLU A 144 0.43 -5.46 1.73
C GLU A 144 0.19 -4.90 3.14
N PRO A 145 1.25 -4.70 3.95
CA PRO A 145 1.15 -3.95 5.21
C PRO A 145 0.59 -2.54 5.03
N GLY A 146 -0.22 -2.09 5.99
CA GLY A 146 -0.90 -0.79 5.94
C GLY A 146 -2.20 -0.80 5.14
N THR A 147 -2.53 -1.88 4.43
CA THR A 147 -3.79 -2.00 3.68
C THR A 147 -4.98 -1.98 4.63
N LYS A 148 -6.01 -1.20 4.30
CA LYS A 148 -7.26 -1.17 5.06
C LYS A 148 -7.96 -2.54 5.05
N CYS A 149 -8.22 -3.09 6.23
CA CYS A 149 -8.93 -4.36 6.43
C CYS A 149 -10.25 -4.21 7.20
N GLY A 150 -10.53 -3.01 7.71
CA GLY A 150 -11.76 -2.65 8.41
C GLY A 150 -11.82 -1.15 8.65
N ASP A 151 -12.92 -0.66 9.23
CA ASP A 151 -12.96 0.74 9.67
C ASP A 151 -11.95 0.97 10.79
N ARG A 152 -11.08 1.98 10.61
CA ARG A 152 -9.96 2.30 11.49
C ARG A 152 -8.97 1.15 11.73
N LYS A 153 -8.91 0.18 10.81
CA LYS A 153 -8.03 -1.00 10.89
C LYS A 153 -7.16 -1.19 9.66
N VAL A 154 -5.95 -1.70 9.86
CA VAL A 154 -4.96 -1.99 8.82
C VAL A 154 -4.29 -3.35 9.01
N CYS A 155 -3.79 -3.90 7.91
CA CYS A 155 -2.98 -5.11 7.94
C CYS A 155 -1.58 -4.84 8.46
N SER A 156 -1.14 -5.63 9.43
CA SER A 156 0.23 -5.64 9.93
C SER A 156 0.63 -7.06 10.32
N ASN A 157 1.69 -7.58 9.71
CA ASN A 157 2.20 -8.95 9.93
C ASN A 157 1.12 -10.04 9.84
N GLY A 158 0.22 -9.94 8.86
CA GLY A 158 -0.88 -10.89 8.68
C GLY A 158 -2.06 -10.71 9.64
N HIS A 159 -2.10 -9.62 10.43
CA HIS A 159 -3.21 -9.33 11.36
C HIS A 159 -3.96 -8.05 10.98
N CYS A 160 -5.28 -8.04 11.17
CA CYS A 160 -6.11 -6.85 11.00
C CYS A 160 -6.25 -6.10 12.33
N ILE A 161 -5.37 -5.11 12.54
CA ILE A 161 -5.23 -4.40 13.82
C ILE A 161 -5.81 -2.98 13.75
N ASP A 162 -6.19 -2.43 14.90
CA ASP A 162 -6.54 -1.01 15.03
C ASP A 162 -5.32 -0.10 14.79
N MET A 163 -5.56 1.06 14.16
CA MET A 163 -4.53 2.08 13.89
C MET A 163 -4.27 3.05 15.04
#